data_AF-A0A959F7P7-F1
#
_entry.id   AF-A0A959F7P7-F1
#
_cell.length_a   1.000
_cell.length_b   1.000
_cell.length_c   1.000
_cell.angle_alpha   90.00
_cell.angle_beta   90.00
_cell.angle_gamma   90.00
#
_symmetry.space_group_name_H-M   'P 1'
#
loop_
_entity.id
_entity.type
_entity.pdbx_description
1 polymer ?
#
loop_
_entity_poly.entity_id
_entity_poly.type
_entity_poly.pdbx_seq_one_letter_code
_entity_poly.pdbx_strand_id
1 'polypeptide(L)'
;MRYFILTQDMEIEEEDTILSGASEYLDRIDVDFSEGESLPLEDILLPIEILIQETSLRGRMTDVLYLDEIDCFVISKKVIELFGKKNVLGFQTLELVMIDPYSNAEAVEEAKLKDEHLEYREVIYSNYEIFNVNSLLDCVDHTVSNLEYFVMPPDIPEDIPEEMKAILQEQEQDNDIDFIRKLVLDESKIPDDIKIFRLKDCPRILVFKEEIVQAIREEGLTGFVFVPLSEYTDEIPDDDDDEEGEEENVDQKEQPQNIAPPQSQPEKTGTEKGTDSGATGKSIVIKRIKKNT
;
A
#
# COMPACT_ATOMS: atom_id res chain seq x y z
N MET A 1 -10.51 -13.26 19.91
CA MET A 1 -10.95 -12.08 19.12
C MET A 1 -10.54 -12.32 17.66
N ARG A 2 -11.13 -11.70 16.64
CA ARG A 2 -10.60 -11.86 15.26
C ARG A 2 -9.69 -10.71 14.89
N TYR A 3 -8.60 -11.05 14.21
CA TYR A 3 -7.59 -10.11 13.72
C TYR A 3 -7.47 -10.22 12.20
N PHE A 4 -7.05 -9.13 11.58
CA PHE A 4 -6.80 -9.02 10.15
C PHE A 4 -5.44 -8.36 9.93
N ILE A 5 -4.76 -8.75 8.86
CA ILE A 5 -3.55 -8.08 8.39
C ILE A 5 -3.96 -7.10 7.30
N LEU A 6 -3.46 -5.87 7.36
CA LEU A 6 -3.51 -4.94 6.23
C LEU A 6 -2.33 -5.27 5.30
N THR A 7 -2.62 -5.69 4.07
CA THR A 7 -1.59 -5.94 3.06
C THR A 7 -1.25 -4.65 2.31
N GLN A 8 -0.14 -4.66 1.57
CA GLN A 8 0.23 -3.57 0.68
C GLN A 8 -0.40 -3.71 -0.72
N ASP A 9 -1.25 -4.73 -0.91
CA ASP A 9 -1.94 -4.95 -2.17
C ASP A 9 -2.94 -3.81 -2.43
N MET A 10 -3.24 -3.57 -3.71
CA MET A 10 -4.25 -2.62 -4.11
C MET A 10 -5.63 -3.27 -4.13
N GLU A 11 -6.66 -2.51 -3.75
CA GLU A 11 -8.04 -2.99 -3.82
C GLU A 11 -8.47 -3.20 -5.28
N ILE A 12 -8.09 -2.29 -6.18
CA ILE A 12 -8.33 -2.38 -7.62
C ILE A 12 -7.06 -1.97 -8.38
N GLU A 13 -6.19 -2.94 -8.70
CA GLU A 13 -4.84 -2.69 -9.25
C GLU A 13 -4.81 -1.80 -10.51
N GLU A 14 -5.82 -1.91 -11.38
CA GLU A 14 -5.89 -1.14 -12.63
C GLU A 14 -6.47 0.27 -12.47
N GLU A 15 -7.22 0.51 -11.38
CA GLU A 15 -7.95 1.77 -11.19
C GLU A 15 -7.37 2.63 -10.07
N ASP A 16 -6.78 2.03 -9.04
CA ASP A 16 -6.27 2.76 -7.89
C ASP A 16 -4.92 3.41 -8.21
N THR A 17 -4.72 4.58 -7.62
CA THR A 17 -3.49 5.36 -7.81
C THR A 17 -2.29 4.69 -7.15
N ILE A 18 -1.15 4.62 -7.87
CA ILE A 18 0.18 4.35 -7.31
C ILE A 18 1.06 5.58 -7.52
N LEU A 19 1.41 6.26 -6.43
CA LEU A 19 2.18 7.50 -6.51
C LEU A 19 3.66 7.25 -6.31
N SER A 20 4.44 7.56 -7.34
CA SER A 20 5.87 7.82 -7.16
C SER A 20 6.13 9.23 -6.62
N GLY A 21 6.79 9.33 -5.47
CA GLY A 21 7.08 10.58 -4.77
C GLY A 21 8.57 10.88 -4.68
N ALA A 22 8.91 12.05 -4.16
CA ALA A 22 10.24 12.36 -3.66
C ALA A 22 10.12 13.43 -2.57
N SER A 23 10.89 13.30 -1.49
CA SER A 23 10.97 14.33 -0.46
C SER A 23 12.42 14.54 0.01
N GLU A 24 13.04 15.64 -0.43
CA GLU A 24 14.39 16.03 0.02
C GLU A 24 14.51 16.13 1.55
N TYR A 25 13.39 16.33 2.25
CA TYR A 25 13.37 16.40 3.70
C TYR A 25 13.41 15.01 4.35
N LEU A 26 12.59 14.06 3.86
CA LEU A 26 12.59 12.68 4.37
C LEU A 26 13.96 12.01 4.13
N ASP A 27 14.53 12.19 2.95
CA ASP A 27 15.88 11.74 2.59
C ASP A 27 16.96 12.19 3.59
N ARG A 28 16.77 13.36 4.20
CA ARG A 28 17.75 13.96 5.11
C ARG A 28 17.61 13.52 6.55
N ILE A 29 16.41 13.15 6.97
CA ILE A 29 16.14 12.73 8.35
C ILE A 29 16.30 11.22 8.53
N ASP A 30 16.38 10.46 7.43
CA ASP A 30 16.65 9.01 7.43
C ASP A 30 15.71 8.27 8.38
N VAL A 31 14.41 8.52 8.20
CA VAL A 31 13.35 7.96 9.05
C VAL A 31 12.84 6.68 8.43
N ASP A 32 12.90 5.60 9.20
CA ASP A 32 12.24 4.34 8.87
C ASP A 32 10.87 4.25 9.57
N PHE A 33 9.80 4.24 8.79
CA PHE A 33 8.43 4.11 9.31
C PHE A 33 8.01 2.65 9.55
N SER A 34 8.80 1.70 9.07
CA SER A 34 8.54 0.27 9.17
C SER A 34 8.86 -0.28 10.55
N GLU A 35 9.83 0.31 11.25
CA GLU A 35 10.30 -0.15 12.58
C GLU A 35 9.23 -0.07 13.67
N GLY A 36 8.18 0.74 13.49
CA GLY A 36 7.12 0.89 14.48
C GLY A 36 7.54 1.72 15.70
N GLU A 37 8.56 2.56 15.55
CA GLU A 37 8.99 3.50 16.58
C GLU A 37 8.18 4.79 16.57
N SER A 38 8.24 5.53 17.68
CA SER A 38 7.67 6.87 17.75
C SER A 38 8.66 7.86 17.15
N LEU A 39 8.18 8.68 16.22
CA LEU A 39 9.01 9.70 15.59
C LEU A 39 9.16 10.93 16.48
N PRO A 40 10.35 11.57 16.49
CA PRO A 40 10.61 12.80 17.25
C PRO A 40 9.93 13.99 16.58
N LEU A 41 8.63 14.17 16.81
CA LEU A 41 7.81 15.17 16.12
C LEU A 41 8.32 16.61 16.29
N GLU A 42 9.01 16.94 17.39
CA GLU A 42 9.63 18.25 17.58
C GLU A 42 10.74 18.59 16.58
N ASP A 43 11.39 17.58 16.02
CA ASP A 43 12.50 17.72 15.08
C ASP A 43 12.02 17.61 13.62
N ILE A 44 10.74 17.30 13.41
CA ILE A 44 10.11 17.12 12.11
C ILE A 44 9.45 18.43 11.63
N LEU A 45 9.87 18.91 10.45
CA LEU A 45 9.26 20.05 9.78
C LEU A 45 7.94 19.62 9.13
N LEU A 46 6.85 20.28 9.53
CA LEU A 46 5.50 20.03 9.03
C LEU A 46 4.93 21.25 8.28
N PRO A 47 4.11 21.04 7.23
CA PRO A 47 3.81 19.74 6.64
C PRO A 47 5.01 19.17 5.88
N ILE A 48 5.11 17.85 5.81
CA ILE A 48 6.05 17.18 4.91
C ILE A 48 5.54 17.42 3.48
N GLU A 49 6.43 17.90 2.62
CA GLU A 49 6.12 18.10 1.19
C GLU A 49 6.67 16.91 0.40
N ILE A 50 5.80 16.31 -0.42
CA ILE A 50 6.18 15.29 -1.40
C ILE A 50 5.88 15.82 -2.79
N LEU A 51 6.88 15.79 -3.67
CA LEU A 51 6.71 16.08 -5.08
C LEU A 51 6.39 14.78 -5.83
N ILE A 52 5.20 14.71 -6.42
CA ILE A 52 4.78 13.55 -7.21
C ILE A 52 5.47 13.58 -8.57
N GLN A 53 6.05 12.46 -8.95
CA GLN A 53 6.84 12.31 -10.16
C GLN A 53 5.95 12.12 -11.40
N GLU A 54 6.49 12.35 -12.60
CA GLU A 54 5.73 12.15 -13.84
C GLU A 54 5.35 10.68 -14.04
N THR A 55 6.19 9.75 -13.59
CA THR A 55 6.06 8.28 -13.74
C THR A 55 4.98 7.63 -12.89
N SER A 56 4.32 8.37 -11.98
CA SER A 56 3.25 7.83 -11.14
C SER A 56 2.08 7.29 -11.97
N LEU A 57 1.51 6.17 -11.55
CA LEU A 57 0.27 5.62 -12.12
C LEU A 57 -0.92 6.34 -11.49
N ARG A 58 -1.49 7.28 -12.25
CA ARG A 58 -2.58 8.13 -11.78
C ARG A 58 -3.91 7.45 -12.04
N GLY A 59 -4.61 7.14 -10.96
CA GLY A 59 -5.96 6.58 -10.97
C GLY A 59 -6.84 7.24 -9.93
N ARG A 60 -7.66 6.44 -9.28
CA ARG A 60 -8.55 6.82 -8.20
C ARG A 60 -7.75 7.01 -6.92
N MET A 61 -7.84 8.22 -6.34
CA MET A 61 -7.32 8.51 -5.02
C MET A 61 -8.19 7.83 -3.95
N THR A 62 -7.67 6.80 -3.30
CA THR A 62 -8.32 6.03 -2.22
C THR A 62 -8.11 6.66 -0.85
N ASP A 63 -8.67 6.07 0.22
CA ASP A 63 -8.48 6.54 1.60
C ASP A 63 -7.18 6.05 2.23
N VAL A 64 -6.59 4.98 1.70
CA VAL A 64 -5.21 4.55 1.96
C VAL A 64 -4.46 4.58 0.63
N LEU A 65 -3.37 5.32 0.59
CA LEU A 65 -2.51 5.45 -0.58
C LEU A 65 -1.18 4.74 -0.34
N TYR A 66 -0.65 4.17 -1.41
CA TYR A 66 0.72 3.71 -1.50
C TYR A 66 1.59 4.79 -2.16
N LEU A 67 2.67 5.16 -1.48
CA LEU A 67 3.72 6.05 -1.99
C LEU A 67 5.04 5.30 -1.91
N ASP A 68 5.72 5.11 -3.04
CA ASP A 68 6.97 4.34 -3.11
C ASP A 68 8.11 4.88 -2.22
N GLU A 69 8.15 6.19 -2.02
CA GLU A 69 9.15 6.89 -1.21
C GLU A 69 8.98 6.67 0.29
N ILE A 70 7.79 6.24 0.73
CA ILE A 70 7.46 6.13 2.16
C ILE A 70 7.08 4.69 2.46
N ASP A 71 7.90 4.02 3.26
CA ASP A 71 7.67 2.66 3.76
C ASP A 71 6.55 2.57 4.83
N CYS A 72 5.51 3.39 4.70
CA CYS A 72 4.28 3.28 5.46
C CYS A 72 3.07 3.81 4.69
N PHE A 73 1.90 3.63 5.29
CA PHE A 73 0.64 4.04 4.67
C PHE A 73 0.45 5.55 4.75
N VAL A 74 -0.08 6.13 3.68
CA VAL A 74 -0.61 7.50 3.68
C VAL A 74 -2.13 7.42 3.73
N ILE A 75 -2.74 8.00 4.76
CA ILE A 75 -4.18 7.86 5.00
C ILE A 75 -4.92 9.18 4.86
N SER A 76 -6.16 9.14 4.40
CA SER A 76 -7.00 10.31 4.30
C SER A 76 -7.43 10.81 5.67
N LYS A 77 -7.73 12.11 5.78
CA LYS A 77 -8.27 12.71 7.02
C LYS A 77 -9.56 12.04 7.51
N LYS A 78 -10.33 11.40 6.62
CA LYS A 78 -11.54 10.65 6.99
C LYS A 78 -11.20 9.41 7.83
N VAL A 79 -10.11 8.71 7.48
CA VAL A 79 -9.62 7.55 8.23
C VAL A 79 -9.23 7.98 9.65
N ILE A 80 -8.53 9.10 9.77
CA ILE A 80 -8.09 9.66 11.06
C ILE A 80 -9.30 10.05 11.92
N GLU A 81 -10.31 10.69 11.34
CA GLU A 81 -11.57 10.99 12.02
C GLU A 81 -12.28 9.72 12.50
N LEU A 82 -12.30 8.66 11.70
CA LEU A 82 -12.86 7.36 12.09
C LEU A 82 -12.09 6.76 13.27
N PHE A 83 -10.76 6.75 13.20
CA PHE A 83 -9.91 6.22 14.25
C PHE A 83 -10.09 6.99 15.56
N GLY A 84 -10.21 8.32 15.50
CA GLY A 84 -10.58 9.15 16.64
C GLY A 84 -11.95 8.78 17.24
N LYS A 85 -12.99 8.60 16.42
CA LYS A 85 -14.33 8.18 16.87
C LYS A 85 -14.32 6.78 17.52
N LYS A 86 -13.43 5.90 17.07
CA LYS A 86 -13.31 4.52 17.56
C LYS A 86 -12.31 4.39 18.70
N ASN A 87 -11.71 5.49 19.17
CA ASN A 87 -10.67 5.53 20.20
C ASN A 87 -9.52 4.57 19.87
N VAL A 88 -9.08 4.56 18.62
CA VAL A 88 -7.85 3.85 18.24
C VAL A 88 -6.69 4.62 18.86
N LEU A 89 -5.80 3.90 19.53
CA LEU A 89 -4.59 4.44 20.14
C LEU A 89 -3.37 3.87 19.43
N GLY A 90 -2.18 4.41 19.73
CA GLY A 90 -0.94 3.77 19.32
C GLY A 90 -0.52 4.04 17.88
N PHE A 91 -0.82 5.23 17.40
CA PHE A 91 -0.32 5.76 16.14
C PHE A 91 -0.02 7.26 16.25
N GLN A 92 0.84 7.74 15.36
CA GLN A 92 1.12 9.15 15.10
C GLN A 92 0.70 9.46 13.66
N THR A 93 0.30 10.70 13.41
CA THR A 93 0.12 11.20 12.05
C THR A 93 1.00 12.40 11.81
N LEU A 94 1.50 12.54 10.59
CA LEU A 94 2.28 13.70 10.16
C LEU A 94 1.56 14.40 9.02
N GLU A 95 1.38 15.71 9.14
CA GLU A 95 0.75 16.51 8.10
C GLU A 95 1.53 16.37 6.80
N LEU A 96 0.82 16.02 5.72
CA LEU A 96 1.39 15.78 4.41
C LEU A 96 0.77 16.72 3.37
N VAL A 97 1.60 17.26 2.50
CA VAL A 97 1.20 17.96 1.28
C VAL A 97 1.85 17.27 0.08
N MET A 98 1.02 16.66 -0.77
CA MET A 98 1.48 16.09 -2.04
C MET A 98 1.25 17.11 -3.15
N ILE A 99 2.29 17.41 -3.91
CA ILE A 99 2.26 18.34 -5.03
C ILE A 99 2.42 17.52 -6.31
N ASP A 100 1.36 17.45 -7.13
CA ASP A 100 1.37 16.75 -8.41
C ASP A 100 1.37 17.76 -9.57
N PRO A 101 2.55 18.14 -10.09
CA PRO A 101 2.66 19.03 -11.25
C PRO A 101 2.18 18.36 -12.56
N TYR A 102 1.97 17.05 -12.57
CA TYR A 102 1.60 16.27 -13.76
C TYR A 102 0.23 15.58 -13.63
N SER A 103 -0.69 16.15 -12.85
CA SER A 103 -2.00 15.54 -12.54
C SER A 103 -2.88 15.18 -13.76
N ASN A 104 -2.58 15.74 -14.93
CA ASN A 104 -3.23 15.44 -16.21
C ASN A 104 -2.28 14.83 -17.25
N ALA A 105 -1.23 14.11 -16.81
CA ALA A 105 -0.20 13.55 -17.68
C ALA A 105 -0.79 12.73 -18.85
N GLU A 106 -1.73 11.83 -18.59
CA GLU A 106 -2.37 11.01 -19.64
C GLU A 106 -3.04 11.86 -20.72
N ALA A 107 -3.79 12.88 -20.31
CA ALA A 107 -4.44 13.80 -21.25
C ALA A 107 -3.42 14.60 -22.07
N VAL A 108 -2.27 14.94 -21.47
CA VAL A 108 -1.17 15.62 -22.16
C VAL A 108 -0.54 14.68 -23.19
N GLU A 109 -0.29 13.42 -22.86
CA GLU A 109 0.21 12.41 -23.80
C GLU A 109 -0.77 12.15 -24.95
N GLU A 110 -2.07 12.03 -24.65
CA GLU A 110 -3.09 11.92 -25.69
C GLU A 110 -3.14 13.13 -26.63
N ALA A 111 -3.01 14.35 -26.09
CA ALA A 111 -2.96 15.57 -26.88
C ALA A 111 -1.72 15.59 -27.79
N LYS A 112 -0.55 15.19 -27.27
CA LYS A 112 0.68 15.05 -28.06
C LYS A 112 0.49 14.08 -29.24
N LEU A 113 -0.19 12.95 -29.03
CA LEU A 113 -0.51 11.98 -30.10
C LEU A 113 -1.43 12.55 -31.18
N LYS A 114 -2.23 13.57 -30.84
CA LYS A 114 -3.16 14.28 -31.76
C LYS A 114 -2.54 15.56 -32.37
N ASP A 115 -1.25 15.83 -32.12
CA ASP A 115 -0.57 17.09 -32.49
C ASP A 115 -1.24 18.34 -31.87
N GLU A 116 -1.86 18.15 -30.70
CA GLU A 116 -2.48 19.20 -29.90
C GLU A 116 -1.55 19.62 -28.74
N HIS A 117 -1.61 20.89 -28.35
CA HIS A 117 -0.87 21.38 -27.20
C HIS A 117 -1.77 21.44 -25.97
N LEU A 118 -1.41 20.65 -24.95
CA LEU A 118 -2.01 20.72 -23.62
C LEU A 118 -0.90 20.93 -22.58
N GLU A 119 -1.07 21.92 -21.71
CA GLU A 119 -0.14 22.16 -20.61
C GLU A 119 -0.44 21.21 -19.45
N TYR A 120 0.61 20.81 -18.73
CA TYR A 120 0.43 20.10 -17.46
C TYR A 120 -0.27 20.99 -16.44
N ARG A 121 -1.04 20.35 -15.57
CA ARG A 121 -1.80 20.97 -14.50
C ARG A 121 -1.24 20.50 -13.17
N GLU A 122 -0.91 21.47 -12.33
CA GLU A 122 -0.57 21.23 -10.94
C GLU A 122 -1.82 21.05 -10.08
N VAL A 123 -1.82 20.02 -9.23
CA VAL A 123 -2.81 19.79 -8.17
C VAL A 123 -2.06 19.58 -6.85
N ILE A 124 -2.59 20.15 -5.78
CA ILE A 124 -2.05 20.04 -4.43
C ILE A 124 -3.05 19.29 -3.56
N TYR A 125 -2.62 18.19 -2.95
CA TYR A 125 -3.41 17.37 -2.05
C TYR A 125 -2.95 17.59 -0.60
N SER A 126 -3.86 18.07 0.26
CA SER A 126 -3.58 18.38 1.68
C SER A 126 -4.59 17.70 2.62
N ASN A 127 -5.25 16.66 2.12
CA ASN A 127 -6.29 15.88 2.79
C ASN A 127 -5.81 14.48 3.20
N TYR A 128 -4.49 14.27 3.19
CA TYR A 128 -3.80 13.04 3.57
C TYR A 128 -2.75 13.35 4.63
N GLU A 129 -2.40 12.34 5.40
CA GLU A 129 -1.34 12.38 6.42
C GLU A 129 -0.58 11.06 6.38
N ILE A 130 0.72 11.10 6.73
CA ILE A 130 1.53 9.89 6.90
C ILE A 130 1.05 9.19 8.18
N PHE A 131 0.79 7.88 8.10
CA PHE A 131 0.26 7.08 9.20
C PHE A 131 1.35 6.18 9.79
N ASN A 132 1.91 6.62 10.92
CA ASN A 132 2.93 5.86 11.64
C ASN A 132 2.30 5.10 12.81
N VAL A 133 2.22 3.78 12.73
CA VAL A 133 1.76 2.95 13.86
C VAL A 133 2.96 2.60 14.73
N ASN A 134 2.96 3.11 15.95
CA ASN A 134 4.06 2.99 16.91
C ASN A 134 3.77 2.03 18.07
N SER A 135 2.76 1.17 17.92
CA SER A 135 2.45 0.08 18.85
C SER A 135 3.11 -1.22 18.41
N LEU A 136 4.33 -1.48 18.87
CA LEU A 136 4.99 -2.77 18.68
C LEU A 136 4.59 -3.74 19.79
N LEU A 137 4.04 -4.89 19.42
CA LEU A 137 3.64 -5.93 20.37
C LEU A 137 4.41 -7.23 20.15
N ASP A 138 5.03 -7.73 21.23
CA ASP A 138 5.59 -9.08 21.35
C ASP A 138 4.45 -10.07 21.60
N CYS A 139 3.64 -10.35 20.58
CA CYS A 139 2.44 -11.16 20.72
C CYS A 139 2.40 -12.36 19.78
N VAL A 140 3.47 -12.65 19.04
CA VAL A 140 3.54 -13.85 18.21
C VAL A 140 3.72 -15.08 19.11
N ASP A 141 2.88 -16.11 18.90
CA ASP A 141 3.08 -17.41 19.54
C ASP A 141 3.99 -18.27 18.65
N HIS A 142 5.29 -18.17 18.90
CA HIS A 142 6.32 -18.91 18.15
C HIS A 142 6.22 -20.43 18.31
N THR A 143 5.43 -20.96 19.26
CA THR A 143 5.28 -22.41 19.45
C THR A 143 4.29 -23.01 18.46
N VAL A 144 3.27 -22.23 18.08
CA VAL A 144 2.15 -22.71 17.25
C VAL A 144 2.06 -22.03 15.89
N SER A 145 2.81 -20.94 15.70
CA SER A 145 3.08 -20.32 14.40
C SER A 145 4.07 -21.15 13.59
N ASN A 146 3.99 -21.05 12.27
CA ASN A 146 4.94 -21.64 11.33
C ASN A 146 5.71 -20.49 10.68
N LEU A 147 6.92 -20.23 11.20
CA LEU A 147 7.75 -19.07 10.90
C LEU A 147 9.13 -19.55 10.46
N GLU A 148 9.68 -18.91 9.44
CA GLU A 148 11.08 -19.01 9.06
C GLU A 148 11.76 -17.68 9.38
N TYR A 149 12.95 -17.77 9.96
CA TYR A 149 13.71 -16.61 10.39
C TYR A 149 14.84 -16.35 9.42
N PHE A 150 15.12 -15.08 9.20
CA PHE A 150 16.28 -14.69 8.41
C PHE A 150 17.54 -14.94 9.24
N VAL A 151 18.22 -16.05 8.98
CA VAL A 151 19.51 -16.33 9.62
C VAL A 151 20.60 -15.90 8.66
N MET A 152 21.07 -14.67 8.78
CA MET A 152 22.33 -14.28 8.12
C MET A 152 23.48 -14.95 8.88
N PRO A 153 24.16 -15.96 8.30
CA PRO A 153 25.31 -16.51 8.98
C PRO A 153 26.36 -15.39 9.12
N PRO A 154 26.90 -15.16 10.32
CA PRO A 154 27.96 -14.17 10.48
C PRO A 154 29.12 -14.54 9.54
N ASP A 155 29.67 -13.55 8.84
CA ASP A 155 30.89 -13.73 8.05
C ASP A 155 32.05 -13.89 9.02
N ILE A 156 32.33 -15.14 9.37
CA ILE A 156 33.36 -15.54 10.34
C ILE A 156 34.63 -15.88 9.55
N PRO A 157 35.70 -15.07 9.62
CA PRO A 157 36.99 -15.41 9.04
C PRO A 157 37.49 -16.81 9.45
N GLU A 158 38.15 -17.53 8.55
CA GLU A 158 38.59 -18.90 8.83
C GLU A 158 39.61 -18.99 9.97
N ASP A 159 40.35 -17.90 10.23
CA ASP A 159 41.50 -17.84 11.13
C ASP A 159 41.17 -17.50 12.59
N ILE A 160 39.91 -17.23 12.94
CA ILE A 160 39.53 -17.01 14.35
C ILE A 160 39.46 -18.34 15.13
N PRO A 161 39.86 -18.35 16.41
CA PRO A 161 39.75 -19.53 17.26
C PRO A 161 38.30 -20.05 17.36
N GLU A 162 38.12 -21.37 17.41
CA GLU A 162 36.79 -22.02 17.48
C GLU A 162 35.94 -21.55 18.66
N GLU A 163 36.56 -21.23 19.81
CA GLU A 163 35.86 -20.65 20.96
C GLU A 163 35.23 -19.29 20.64
N MET A 164 35.88 -18.49 19.80
CA MET A 164 35.39 -17.18 19.36
C MET A 164 34.32 -17.32 18.28
N LYS A 165 34.42 -18.34 17.41
CA LYS A 165 33.36 -18.68 16.45
C LYS A 165 32.06 -19.07 17.16
N ALA A 166 32.15 -19.88 18.23
CA ALA A 166 31.00 -20.27 19.03
C ALA A 166 30.31 -19.05 19.69
N ILE A 167 31.10 -18.10 20.20
CA ILE A 167 30.56 -16.85 20.77
C ILE A 167 29.89 -16.00 19.69
N LEU A 168 30.49 -15.88 18.50
CA LEU A 168 29.91 -15.13 17.37
C LEU A 168 28.63 -15.78 16.84
N GLN A 169 28.50 -17.10 16.96
CA GLN A 169 27.27 -17.83 16.60
C GLN A 169 26.18 -17.73 17.69
N GLU A 170 26.56 -17.52 18.96
CA GLU A 170 25.62 -17.26 20.07
C GLU A 170 25.19 -15.78 20.14
N GLN A 171 25.99 -14.85 19.61
CA GLN A 171 25.65 -13.43 19.55
C GLN A 171 24.62 -13.18 18.45
N GLU A 172 23.36 -13.05 18.90
CA GLU A 172 22.19 -12.55 18.17
C GLU A 172 21.87 -13.34 16.90
N GLN A 173 21.19 -14.48 17.10
CA GLN A 173 20.20 -14.88 16.12
C GLN A 173 19.17 -13.75 16.07
N ASP A 174 19.25 -12.99 14.99
CA ASP A 174 18.18 -12.10 14.59
C ASP A 174 16.89 -12.93 14.54
N ASN A 175 15.87 -12.50 15.30
CA ASN A 175 14.58 -13.17 15.31
C ASN A 175 13.61 -12.51 14.31
N ASP A 176 14.14 -11.72 13.38
CA ASP A 176 13.40 -11.15 12.29
C ASP A 176 12.82 -12.28 11.42
N ILE A 177 11.49 -12.27 11.34
CA ILE A 177 10.73 -13.26 10.58
C ILE A 177 10.88 -12.93 9.09
N ASP A 178 11.43 -13.88 8.35
CA ASP A 178 11.57 -13.82 6.89
C ASP A 178 10.25 -14.25 6.25
N PHE A 179 9.80 -15.47 6.56
CA PHE A 179 8.57 -16.06 6.04
C PHE A 179 7.61 -16.52 7.15
N ILE A 180 6.33 -16.34 6.89
CA ILE A 180 5.15 -16.66 7.68
C ILE A 180 4.25 -17.54 6.82
N ARG A 181 4.29 -18.86 7.06
CA ARG A 181 3.29 -19.79 6.50
C ARG A 181 2.03 -19.87 7.36
N LYS A 182 2.16 -19.55 8.64
CA LYS A 182 1.04 -19.52 9.59
C LYS A 182 1.36 -18.60 10.76
N LEU A 183 0.58 -17.54 10.91
CA LEU A 183 0.69 -16.62 12.03
C LEU A 183 -0.36 -16.90 13.11
N VAL A 184 0.07 -17.06 14.35
CA VAL A 184 -0.82 -17.16 15.51
C VAL A 184 -0.37 -16.18 16.59
N LEU A 185 -1.32 -15.41 17.11
CA LEU A 185 -1.04 -14.43 18.16
C LEU A 185 -1.47 -14.96 19.53
N ASP A 186 -0.65 -14.72 20.55
CA ASP A 186 -0.98 -14.86 21.96
C ASP A 186 -1.84 -13.66 22.40
N GLU A 187 -3.16 -13.84 22.35
CA GLU A 187 -4.13 -12.82 22.76
C GLU A 187 -3.92 -12.30 24.19
N SER A 188 -3.28 -13.08 25.08
CA SER A 188 -3.05 -12.66 26.47
C SER A 188 -2.00 -11.55 26.59
N LYS A 189 -1.18 -11.36 25.54
CA LYS A 189 -0.16 -10.30 25.45
C LYS A 189 -0.67 -9.04 24.74
N ILE A 190 -1.88 -9.05 24.18
CA ILE A 190 -2.45 -7.92 23.44
C ILE A 190 -3.35 -7.11 24.37
N PRO A 191 -3.03 -5.84 24.65
CA PRO A 191 -3.91 -4.99 25.46
C PRO A 191 -5.29 -4.79 24.82
N ASP A 192 -6.34 -4.75 25.64
CA ASP A 192 -7.72 -4.60 25.17
C ASP A 192 -7.96 -3.27 24.43
N ASP A 193 -7.28 -2.20 24.86
CA ASP A 193 -7.37 -0.84 24.32
C ASP A 193 -6.58 -0.61 23.03
N ILE A 194 -5.61 -1.47 22.72
CA ILE A 194 -4.86 -1.42 21.46
C ILE A 194 -5.65 -2.12 20.35
N LYS A 195 -5.88 -1.41 19.25
CA LYS A 195 -6.75 -1.89 18.15
C LYS A 195 -6.05 -2.07 16.82
N ILE A 196 -4.96 -1.34 16.65
CA ILE A 196 -4.04 -1.41 15.52
C ILE A 196 -2.64 -1.50 16.12
N PHE A 197 -1.84 -2.43 15.65
CA PHE A 197 -0.48 -2.63 16.14
C PHE A 197 0.39 -3.33 15.11
N ARG A 198 1.70 -3.20 15.28
CA ARG A 198 2.73 -3.93 14.54
C ARG A 198 3.24 -5.11 15.36
N LEU A 199 3.72 -6.14 14.67
CA LEU A 199 4.38 -7.27 15.33
C LEU A 199 5.82 -6.89 15.65
N LYS A 200 6.29 -7.22 16.86
CA LYS A 200 7.66 -6.90 17.27
C LYS A 200 8.72 -7.60 16.41
N ASP A 201 8.52 -8.87 16.08
CA ASP A 201 9.48 -9.69 15.31
C ASP A 201 9.29 -9.54 13.78
N CYS A 202 8.31 -8.73 13.37
CA CYS A 202 8.04 -8.42 11.97
C CYS A 202 7.31 -7.06 11.87
N PRO A 203 7.98 -5.93 12.14
CA PRO A 203 7.34 -4.61 12.24
C PRO A 203 6.58 -4.17 10.99
N ARG A 204 6.98 -4.66 9.80
CA ARG A 204 6.28 -4.43 8.52
C ARG A 204 4.81 -4.88 8.55
N ILE A 205 4.45 -5.87 9.37
CA ILE A 205 3.09 -6.40 9.45
C ILE A 205 2.21 -5.54 10.35
N LEU A 206 1.11 -5.05 9.78
CA LEU A 206 0.15 -4.24 10.47
C LEU A 206 -1.15 -5.02 10.76
N VAL A 207 -1.44 -5.19 12.04
CA VAL A 207 -2.58 -5.98 12.53
C VAL A 207 -3.72 -5.08 12.98
N PHE A 208 -4.94 -5.41 12.56
CA PHE A 208 -6.18 -4.72 12.93
C PHE A 208 -7.13 -5.67 13.66
N LYS A 209 -7.76 -5.20 14.74
CA LYS A 209 -8.92 -5.88 15.34
C LYS A 209 -10.13 -5.79 14.40
N GLU A 210 -10.93 -6.87 14.35
CA GLU A 210 -12.12 -6.98 13.46
C GLU A 210 -13.09 -5.79 13.57
N GLU A 211 -13.29 -5.24 14.77
CA GLU A 211 -14.19 -4.10 14.97
C GLU A 211 -13.77 -2.84 14.22
N ILE A 212 -12.47 -2.63 13.98
CA ILE A 212 -11.96 -1.50 13.20
C ILE A 212 -12.16 -1.78 11.71
N VAL A 213 -11.87 -3.00 11.26
CA VAL A 213 -12.10 -3.42 9.88
C VAL A 213 -13.58 -3.27 9.49
N GLN A 214 -14.50 -3.69 10.36
CA GLN A 214 -15.93 -3.51 10.15
C GLN A 214 -16.30 -2.03 10.07
N ALA A 215 -15.76 -1.19 10.96
CA ALA A 215 -16.01 0.25 10.95
C ALA A 215 -15.53 0.93 9.65
N ILE A 216 -14.36 0.54 9.13
CA ILE A 216 -13.83 1.04 7.85
C ILE A 216 -14.78 0.68 6.71
N ARG A 217 -15.23 -0.57 6.64
CA ARG A 217 -16.18 -1.06 5.63
C ARG A 217 -17.55 -0.38 5.72
N GLU A 218 -18.06 -0.19 6.93
CA GLU A 218 -19.35 0.48 7.18
C GLU A 218 -19.35 1.95 6.73
N GLU A 219 -18.23 2.64 6.89
CA GLU A 219 -18.05 4.03 6.43
C GLU A 219 -17.72 4.12 4.93
N GLY A 220 -17.52 2.99 4.26
CA GLY A 220 -17.20 2.94 2.82
C GLY A 220 -15.85 3.57 2.48
N LEU A 221 -14.86 3.44 3.38
CA LEU A 221 -13.49 3.87 3.12
C LEU A 221 -12.77 2.87 2.20
N THR A 222 -11.92 3.38 1.31
CA THR A 222 -11.36 2.64 0.16
C THR A 222 -9.84 2.46 0.24
N GLY A 223 -9.29 1.52 -0.53
CA GLY A 223 -7.85 1.25 -0.61
C GLY A 223 -7.31 0.35 0.51
N PHE A 224 -8.19 -0.35 1.22
CA PHE A 224 -7.79 -1.29 2.27
C PHE A 224 -7.93 -2.72 1.78
N VAL A 225 -6.84 -3.47 1.74
CA VAL A 225 -6.86 -4.92 1.50
C VAL A 225 -6.59 -5.65 2.82
N PHE A 226 -7.64 -6.25 3.38
CA PHE A 226 -7.57 -6.97 4.65
C PHE A 226 -7.63 -8.47 4.46
N VAL A 227 -6.62 -9.18 4.94
CA VAL A 227 -6.58 -10.64 4.97
C VAL A 227 -6.86 -11.11 6.40
N PRO A 228 -7.79 -12.06 6.64
CA PRO A 228 -7.96 -12.65 7.96
C PRO A 228 -6.64 -13.24 8.47
N LEU A 229 -6.30 -13.02 9.74
CA LEU A 229 -5.04 -13.51 10.31
C LEU A 229 -4.82 -15.01 10.09
N SER A 230 -5.89 -15.81 10.13
CA SER A 230 -5.85 -17.26 9.90
C SER A 230 -5.54 -17.69 8.47
N GLU A 231 -5.67 -16.78 7.51
CA GLU A 231 -5.44 -16.99 6.08
C GLU A 231 -4.15 -16.31 5.60
N TYR A 232 -3.53 -15.47 6.44
CA TYR A 232 -2.34 -14.73 6.07
C TYR A 232 -1.13 -15.65 5.95
N THR A 233 -0.48 -15.55 4.79
CA THR A 233 0.82 -16.14 4.45
C THR A 233 1.59 -15.15 3.59
N ASP A 234 2.91 -15.09 3.74
CA ASP A 234 3.81 -14.32 2.86
C ASP A 234 4.60 -15.23 1.90
N GLU A 235 4.34 -16.54 1.95
CA GLU A 235 4.89 -17.52 1.01
C GLU A 235 4.41 -17.18 -0.40
N ILE A 236 5.35 -16.83 -1.27
CA ILE A 236 5.10 -16.69 -2.70
C ILE A 236 4.72 -18.08 -3.20
N PRO A 237 3.55 -18.26 -3.84
CA PRO A 237 3.22 -19.56 -4.43
C PRO A 237 4.32 -19.94 -5.41
N ASP A 238 4.90 -21.13 -5.21
CA ASP A 238 5.84 -21.73 -6.15
C ASP A 238 5.05 -22.05 -7.44
N ASP A 239 4.89 -21.07 -8.32
CA ASP A 239 4.28 -21.24 -9.65
C ASP A 239 5.16 -22.11 -10.58
N ASP A 240 6.32 -22.57 -10.09
CA ASP A 240 7.22 -23.52 -10.76
C ASP A 240 6.66 -24.95 -10.87
N ASP A 241 5.47 -25.22 -10.31
CA ASP A 241 4.61 -26.36 -10.70
C ASP A 241 3.86 -26.07 -12.02
N ASP A 242 4.46 -25.25 -12.91
CA ASP A 242 4.17 -25.20 -14.33
C ASP A 242 4.07 -26.64 -14.85
N GLU A 243 2.81 -27.07 -15.00
CA GLU A 243 2.41 -28.27 -15.70
C GLU A 243 3.35 -28.46 -16.89
N GLU A 244 4.25 -29.44 -16.80
CA GLU A 244 4.94 -29.98 -17.97
C GLU A 244 3.83 -30.37 -18.94
N GLY A 245 3.55 -29.46 -19.86
CA GLY A 245 2.43 -29.55 -20.76
C GLY A 245 2.47 -30.92 -21.41
N GLU A 246 1.48 -31.75 -21.11
CA GLU A 246 1.17 -32.86 -21.97
C GLU A 246 0.91 -32.23 -23.33
N GLU A 247 1.89 -32.32 -24.23
CA GLU A 247 1.77 -31.93 -25.64
C GLU A 247 0.62 -32.73 -26.24
N GLU A 248 -0.61 -32.25 -26.09
CA GLU A 248 -1.75 -32.75 -26.84
C GLU A 248 -1.42 -32.51 -28.31
N ASN A 249 -1.09 -33.61 -29.00
CA ASN A 249 -0.96 -33.66 -30.44
C ASN A 249 -2.29 -33.24 -31.07
N VAL A 250 -2.45 -31.94 -31.33
CA VAL A 250 -3.57 -31.40 -32.10
C VAL A 250 -3.36 -31.78 -33.57
N ASP A 251 -3.85 -32.97 -33.91
CA ASP A 251 -3.98 -33.44 -35.28
C ASP A 251 -4.86 -32.45 -36.07
N GLN A 252 -4.22 -31.67 -36.93
CA GLN A 252 -4.86 -30.72 -37.83
C GLN A 252 -5.80 -31.44 -38.79
N LYS A 253 -7.11 -31.25 -38.62
CA LYS A 253 -8.09 -31.41 -39.70
C LYS A 253 -8.75 -30.08 -40.01
N GLU A 254 -8.18 -29.42 -41.01
CA GLU A 254 -8.81 -28.33 -41.74
C GLU A 254 -10.13 -28.80 -42.38
N GLN A 255 -11.22 -28.07 -42.10
CA GLN A 255 -12.27 -27.87 -43.09
C GLN A 255 -12.75 -26.41 -43.06
N PRO A 256 -12.72 -25.69 -44.19
CA PRO A 256 -13.28 -24.35 -44.28
C PRO A 256 -14.80 -24.43 -44.48
N GLN A 257 -15.57 -23.96 -43.50
CA GLN A 257 -16.99 -23.67 -43.71
C GLN A 257 -17.19 -22.19 -44.05
N ASN A 258 -17.73 -21.98 -45.24
CA ASN A 258 -18.27 -20.74 -45.77
C ASN A 258 -19.23 -20.08 -44.77
N ILE A 259 -18.90 -18.89 -44.26
CA ILE A 259 -19.83 -18.05 -43.50
C ILE A 259 -20.34 -16.94 -44.42
N ALA A 260 -21.65 -16.94 -44.64
CA ALA A 260 -22.38 -15.90 -45.36
C ALA A 260 -22.46 -14.59 -44.56
N PRO A 261 -22.61 -13.42 -45.21
CA PRO A 261 -22.62 -12.13 -44.54
C PRO A 261 -23.87 -11.93 -43.66
N PRO A 262 -23.73 -11.25 -42.50
CA PRO A 262 -24.85 -10.99 -41.59
C PRO A 262 -25.79 -9.92 -42.15
N GLN A 263 -27.09 -10.19 -42.01
CA GLN A 263 -28.17 -9.25 -42.31
C GLN A 263 -28.30 -8.22 -41.18
N SER A 264 -28.26 -6.94 -41.56
CA SER A 264 -28.52 -5.78 -40.73
C SER A 264 -29.96 -5.78 -40.17
N GLN A 265 -30.12 -5.60 -38.86
CA GLN A 265 -31.39 -5.25 -38.23
C GLN A 265 -31.35 -3.82 -37.65
N PRO A 266 -32.52 -3.14 -37.56
CA PRO A 266 -32.59 -1.70 -37.37
C PRO A 266 -32.61 -1.26 -35.90
N GLU A 267 -32.14 -0.02 -35.72
CA GLU A 267 -32.09 0.80 -34.52
C GLU A 267 -33.39 0.79 -33.71
N LYS A 268 -33.26 0.61 -32.39
CA LYS A 268 -34.26 1.03 -31.41
C LYS A 268 -33.68 2.13 -30.55
N THR A 269 -34.16 3.35 -30.80
CA THR A 269 -34.04 4.51 -29.94
C THR A 269 -34.78 4.28 -28.61
N GLY A 270 -34.02 4.22 -27.51
CA GLY A 270 -34.54 4.22 -26.14
C GLY A 270 -34.06 5.47 -25.43
N THR A 271 -35.01 6.27 -24.94
CA THR A 271 -34.78 7.53 -24.24
C THR A 271 -34.69 7.24 -22.74
N GLU A 272 -33.56 7.48 -22.10
CA GLU A 272 -33.47 7.45 -20.63
C GLU A 272 -33.03 8.81 -20.08
N LYS A 273 -33.80 9.27 -19.10
CA LYS A 273 -33.64 10.51 -18.35
C LYS A 273 -32.57 10.31 -17.29
N GLY A 274 -31.44 11.02 -17.43
CA GLY A 274 -30.46 11.17 -16.36
C GLY A 274 -30.96 12.12 -15.28
N THR A 275 -30.97 11.63 -14.04
CA THR A 275 -31.09 12.44 -12.82
C THR A 275 -29.69 12.92 -12.42
N ASP A 276 -29.58 14.25 -12.36
CA ASP A 276 -28.39 15.03 -12.02
C ASP A 276 -28.22 15.07 -10.49
N SER A 277 -27.12 14.54 -9.96
CA SER A 277 -26.71 14.70 -8.57
C SER A 277 -25.31 15.30 -8.53
N GLY A 278 -25.26 16.63 -8.47
CA GLY A 278 -24.03 17.41 -8.40
C GLY A 278 -23.33 17.28 -7.04
N ALA A 279 -22.12 16.72 -7.05
CA ALA A 279 -21.11 16.93 -6.03
C ALA A 279 -20.14 18.02 -6.54
N THR A 280 -20.19 19.19 -5.91
CA THR A 280 -19.34 20.34 -6.27
C THR A 280 -18.06 20.33 -5.44
N GLY A 281 -17.00 19.73 -5.98
CA GLY A 281 -15.62 19.93 -5.49
C GLY A 281 -15.10 21.30 -5.93
N LYS A 282 -14.91 22.23 -5.00
CA LYS A 282 -14.31 23.54 -5.27
C LYS A 282 -12.80 23.37 -5.52
N SER A 283 -12.39 23.39 -6.79
CA SER A 283 -10.99 23.60 -7.17
C SER A 283 -10.61 25.07 -6.99
N ILE A 284 -9.61 25.34 -6.14
CA ILE A 284 -8.99 26.67 -6.03
C ILE A 284 -7.85 26.72 -7.05
N VAL A 285 -8.05 27.43 -8.15
CA VAL A 285 -7.02 27.70 -9.15
C VAL A 285 -6.22 28.92 -8.70
N ILE A 286 -4.99 28.73 -8.23
CA ILE A 286 -4.07 29.83 -7.90
C ILE A 286 -3.32 30.24 -9.18
N LYS A 287 -3.76 31.33 -9.83
CA LYS A 287 -2.99 31.95 -10.92
C LYS A 287 -1.77 32.68 -10.36
N ARG A 288 -0.56 32.14 -10.55
CA ARG A 288 0.70 32.89 -10.31
C ARG A 288 0.87 33.97 -11.37
N ILE A 289 0.81 35.24 -10.95
CA ILE A 289 1.17 36.41 -11.77
C ILE A 289 2.70 36.50 -11.81
N LYS A 290 3.32 36.22 -12.96
CA LYS A 290 4.73 36.54 -13.19
C LYS A 290 4.90 38.07 -13.20
N LYS A 291 5.64 38.61 -12.23
CA LYS A 291 6.20 39.97 -12.30
C LYS A 291 7.44 39.91 -13.18
N ASN A 292 7.40 40.57 -14.33
CA ASN A 292 8.61 40.86 -15.11
C ASN A 292 9.45 41.87 -14.32
N THR A 293 10.72 41.52 -14.10
CA THR A 293 11.79 42.45 -13.72
C THR A 293 12.80 42.46 -14.85
#